data_AF-A0AAP2DQK1-F1
#
_entry.id   AF-A0AAP2DQK1-F1
#
_cell.length_a   1.000
_cell.length_b   1.000
_cell.length_c   1.000
_cell.angle_alpha   90.00
_cell.angle_beta   90.00
_cell.angle_gamma   90.00
#
_symmetry.space_group_name_H-M   'P 1'
#
loop_
_entity.id
_entity.type
_entity.pdbx_description
1 polymer ?
#
loop_
_entity_poly.entity_id
_entity_poly.type
_entity_poly.pdbx_seq_one_letter_code
_entity_poly.pdbx_strand_id
1 'polypeptide(L)'
;LTGPLLNAEDVEAWLKNNRAIDDNRARKIVQLADGSPNMALKLLENEEDNNTQRFTEWMRACFKKSYGALVTMADDYHGLDKLSQRNLMAYSMNMMRETLLFTSGAGTINRARGEELKFIQDFSKVMNVEKVERSFTLLNDASYHLERNGSAKMIFLDLSLKLAKTLNP
;
A
#
# COMPACT_ATOMS: atom_id res chain seq x y z
N LEU A 1 -5.69 5.88 -25.50
CA LEU A 1 -5.59 4.95 -26.66
C LEU A 1 -5.56 3.53 -26.11
N THR A 2 -6.67 2.80 -26.21
CA THR A 2 -6.79 1.40 -25.82
C THR A 2 -6.27 0.53 -26.97
N GLY A 3 -5.07 -0.02 -26.83
CA GLY A 3 -4.56 -1.07 -27.72
C GLY A 3 -5.35 -2.37 -27.57
N PRO A 4 -5.25 -3.30 -28.53
CA PRO A 4 -6.00 -4.54 -28.51
C PRO A 4 -5.67 -5.38 -27.27
N LEU A 5 -6.67 -6.06 -26.72
CA LEU A 5 -6.52 -7.08 -25.68
C LEU A 5 -5.70 -8.24 -26.25
N LEU A 6 -4.65 -8.64 -25.54
CA LEU A 6 -3.87 -9.84 -25.87
C LEU A 6 -4.38 -11.00 -25.01
N ASN A 7 -4.26 -12.23 -25.50
CA ASN A 7 -4.57 -13.39 -24.65
C ASN A 7 -3.53 -13.47 -23.51
N ALA A 8 -3.91 -14.10 -22.39
CA ALA A 8 -3.06 -14.16 -21.20
C ALA A 8 -1.70 -14.84 -21.45
N GLU A 9 -1.66 -15.82 -22.37
CA GLU A 9 -0.45 -16.54 -22.78
C GLU A 9 0.52 -15.64 -23.55
N ASP A 10 0.01 -14.74 -24.41
CA ASP A 10 0.78 -13.78 -25.18
C ASP A 10 1.34 -12.68 -24.28
N VAL A 11 0.59 -12.24 -23.26
CA VAL A 11 1.09 -11.31 -22.24
C VAL A 11 2.18 -11.98 -21.41
N GLU A 12 1.98 -13.23 -20.97
CA GLU A 12 3.00 -13.97 -20.21
C GLU A 12 4.29 -14.20 -21.03
N ALA A 13 4.16 -14.61 -22.29
CA ALA A 13 5.29 -14.79 -23.20
C ALA A 13 6.01 -13.48 -23.49
N TRP A 14 5.27 -12.38 -23.69
CA TRP A 14 5.84 -11.05 -23.91
C TRP A 14 6.63 -10.56 -22.69
N LEU A 15 6.13 -10.78 -21.48
CA LEU A 15 6.78 -10.42 -20.22
C LEU A 15 8.08 -11.18 -19.98
N LYS A 16 8.07 -12.49 -20.27
CA LYS A 16 9.26 -13.36 -20.13
C LYS A 16 10.34 -13.02 -21.15
N ASN A 17 9.94 -12.77 -22.41
CA ASN A 17 10.89 -12.54 -23.51
C ASN A 17 11.50 -11.13 -23.52
N ASN A 18 10.84 -10.12 -22.96
CA ASN A 18 11.31 -8.73 -23.08
C ASN A 18 11.91 -8.14 -21.79
N ARG A 19 11.72 -8.73 -20.59
CA ARG A 19 12.00 -8.03 -19.32
C ARG A 19 12.65 -8.84 -18.18
N ALA A 20 13.02 -10.11 -18.38
CA ALA A 20 13.81 -10.91 -17.42
C ALA A 20 13.26 -10.92 -15.96
N ILE A 21 11.95 -11.06 -15.82
CA ILE A 21 11.25 -11.20 -14.53
C ILE A 21 11.03 -12.67 -14.16
N ASP A 22 11.01 -12.98 -12.86
CA ASP A 22 10.82 -14.36 -12.37
C ASP A 22 9.38 -14.86 -12.62
N ASP A 23 9.25 -16.18 -12.73
CA ASP A 23 8.00 -16.87 -13.11
C ASP A 23 6.83 -16.57 -12.16
N ASN A 24 7.08 -16.39 -10.85
CA ASN A 24 6.01 -16.10 -9.90
C ASN A 24 5.49 -14.67 -10.04
N ARG A 25 6.37 -13.69 -10.24
CA ARG A 25 5.98 -12.30 -10.48
C ARG A 25 5.25 -12.16 -11.82
N ALA A 26 5.73 -12.82 -12.87
CA ALA A 26 5.09 -12.83 -14.18
C ALA A 26 3.65 -13.36 -14.14
N ARG A 27 3.42 -14.54 -13.52
CA ARG A 27 2.07 -15.13 -13.41
C ARG A 27 1.12 -14.26 -12.59
N LYS A 28 1.60 -13.65 -11.51
CA LYS A 28 0.80 -12.76 -10.66
C LYS A 28 0.37 -11.51 -11.43
N ILE A 29 1.28 -10.92 -12.20
CA ILE A 29 1.00 -9.76 -13.06
C ILE A 29 -0.01 -10.12 -14.15
N VAL A 30 0.13 -11.28 -14.81
CA VAL A 30 -0.78 -11.74 -15.86
C VAL A 30 -2.20 -11.97 -15.34
N GLN A 31 -2.34 -12.59 -14.16
CA GLN A 31 -3.65 -12.76 -13.51
C GLN A 31 -4.30 -11.43 -13.14
N LEU A 32 -3.51 -10.47 -12.64
CA LEU A 32 -4.00 -9.15 -12.23
C LEU A 32 -4.28 -8.21 -13.40
N ALA A 33 -3.62 -8.45 -14.54
CA ALA A 33 -3.76 -7.65 -15.74
C ALA A 33 -4.97 -8.04 -16.60
N ASP A 34 -5.57 -9.22 -16.38
CA ASP A 34 -6.76 -9.71 -17.08
C ASP A 34 -6.69 -9.54 -18.62
N GLY A 35 -5.54 -9.90 -19.21
CA GLY A 35 -5.29 -9.76 -20.65
C GLY A 35 -5.01 -8.34 -21.15
N SER A 36 -4.96 -7.33 -20.28
CA SER A 36 -4.61 -5.94 -20.60
C SER A 36 -3.09 -5.70 -20.49
N PRO A 37 -2.37 -5.51 -21.61
CA PRO A 37 -0.91 -5.30 -21.59
C PRO A 37 -0.52 -3.98 -20.90
N ASN A 38 -1.37 -2.96 -21.00
CA ASN A 38 -1.17 -1.68 -20.30
C ASN A 38 -1.30 -1.82 -18.78
N MET A 39 -2.17 -2.72 -18.33
CA MET A 39 -2.32 -3.01 -16.89
C MET A 39 -1.15 -3.85 -16.39
N ALA A 40 -0.71 -4.83 -17.18
CA ALA A 40 0.52 -5.57 -16.91
C ALA A 40 1.74 -4.65 -16.81
N LEU A 41 1.87 -3.67 -17.70
CA LEU A 41 2.90 -2.62 -17.69
C LEU A 41 2.87 -1.78 -16.41
N LYS A 42 1.69 -1.34 -15.96
CA LYS A 42 1.56 -0.63 -14.67
C LYS A 42 1.93 -1.47 -13.46
N LEU A 43 1.58 -2.76 -13.49
CA LEU A 43 1.89 -3.71 -12.42
C LEU A 43 3.38 -4.10 -12.40
N LEU A 44 4.08 -3.94 -13.52
CA LEU A 44 5.54 -4.09 -13.62
C LEU A 44 6.30 -2.88 -13.09
N GLU A 45 5.75 -1.68 -13.27
CA GLU A 45 6.39 -0.42 -12.94
C GLU A 45 6.32 -0.11 -11.43
N ASN A 46 7.04 -0.85 -10.59
CA ASN A 46 7.57 -0.45 -9.26
C ASN A 46 6.61 0.10 -8.17
N GLU A 47 5.30 0.24 -8.38
CA GLU A 47 4.40 0.88 -7.39
C GLU A 47 4.14 0.04 -6.13
N GLU A 48 4.04 -1.29 -6.22
CA GLU A 48 3.86 -2.15 -5.03
C GLU A 48 5.07 -2.09 -4.09
N ASP A 49 6.28 -2.19 -4.64
CA ASP A 49 7.53 -2.10 -3.87
C ASP A 49 7.65 -0.72 -3.20
N ASN A 50 7.35 0.35 -3.96
CA ASN A 50 7.35 1.71 -3.44
C ASN A 50 6.32 1.94 -2.32
N ASN A 51 5.12 1.37 -2.43
CA ASN A 51 4.08 1.54 -1.42
C ASN A 51 4.40 0.74 -0.14
N THR A 52 5.02 -0.43 -0.27
CA THR A 52 5.52 -1.22 0.87
C THR A 52 6.52 -0.41 1.68
N GLN A 53 7.50 0.19 1.01
CA GLN A 53 8.50 1.04 1.66
C GLN A 53 7.84 2.28 2.29
N ARG A 54 7.03 3.02 1.52
CA ARG A 54 6.35 4.25 2.00
C ARG A 54 5.52 3.98 3.24
N PHE A 55 4.69 2.93 3.22
CA PHE A 55 3.87 2.55 4.35
C PHE A 55 4.72 2.19 5.57
N THR A 56 5.75 1.37 5.38
CA THR A 56 6.63 0.94 6.47
C THR A 56 7.33 2.14 7.12
N GLU A 57 7.90 3.04 6.34
CA GLU A 57 8.58 4.23 6.84
C GLU A 57 7.60 5.21 7.50
N TRP A 58 6.44 5.41 6.89
CA TRP A 58 5.40 6.29 7.41
C TRP A 58 4.86 5.81 8.76
N MET A 59 4.53 4.52 8.88
CA MET A 59 4.06 3.95 10.14
C MET A 59 5.13 3.99 11.23
N ARG A 60 6.41 3.81 10.88
CA ARG A 60 7.53 3.98 11.82
C ARG A 60 7.66 5.44 12.27
N ALA A 61 7.49 6.41 11.37
CA ALA A 61 7.52 7.83 11.72
C ALA A 61 6.34 8.23 12.63
N CYS A 62 5.13 7.71 12.34
CA CYS A 62 3.95 7.87 13.19
C CYS A 62 4.20 7.30 14.60
N PHE A 63 4.70 6.06 14.68
CA PHE A 63 5.03 5.42 15.94
C PHE A 63 6.09 6.21 16.73
N LYS A 64 7.18 6.62 16.08
CA LYS A 64 8.24 7.41 16.73
C LYS A 64 7.83 8.85 17.06
N LYS A 65 6.63 9.30 16.65
CA LYS A 65 6.18 10.70 16.74
C LYS A 65 7.18 11.67 16.10
N SER A 66 7.80 11.27 14.98
CA SER A 66 8.81 12.06 14.26
C SER A 66 8.15 13.18 13.45
N TYR A 67 7.61 14.22 14.11
CA TYR A 67 6.79 15.25 13.46
C TYR A 67 7.46 15.96 12.28
N GLY A 68 8.76 16.25 12.37
CA GLY A 68 9.50 16.83 11.25
C GLY A 68 9.48 15.92 10.00
N ALA A 69 9.71 14.62 10.20
CA ALA A 69 9.63 13.64 9.11
C ALA A 69 8.21 13.49 8.57
N LEU A 70 7.18 13.55 9.43
CA LEU A 70 5.77 13.48 9.00
C LEU A 70 5.37 14.69 8.14
N VAL A 71 5.91 15.89 8.43
CA VAL A 71 5.71 17.07 7.57
C VAL A 71 6.37 16.86 6.21
N THR A 72 7.62 16.39 6.18
CA THR A 72 8.32 16.09 4.92
C THR A 72 7.59 15.01 4.11
N MET A 73 7.16 13.92 4.74
CA MET A 73 6.38 12.87 4.08
C MET A 73 5.06 13.39 3.52
N ALA A 74 4.37 14.29 4.23
CA ALA A 74 3.15 14.90 3.72
C ALA A 74 3.38 15.76 2.47
N ASP A 75 4.54 16.44 2.39
CA ASP A 75 4.99 17.15 1.18
C ASP A 75 5.31 16.17 0.04
N ASP A 76 6.04 15.10 0.32
CA ASP A 76 6.38 14.07 -0.68
C ASP A 76 5.11 13.41 -1.23
N TYR A 77 4.16 13.06 -0.36
CA TYR A 77 2.88 12.45 -0.76
C TYR A 77 1.97 13.42 -1.51
N HIS A 78 2.08 14.72 -1.25
CA HIS A 78 1.39 15.73 -2.04
C HIS A 78 1.90 15.79 -3.49
N GLY A 79 3.20 15.56 -3.69
CA GLY A 79 3.83 15.52 -5.01
C GLY A 79 3.50 14.27 -5.85
N LEU A 80 2.93 13.23 -5.23
CA LEU A 80 2.46 12.04 -5.95
C LEU A 80 1.27 12.35 -6.85
N ASP A 81 1.14 11.63 -7.96
CA ASP A 81 -0.07 11.70 -8.76
C ASP A 81 -1.28 11.11 -7.98
N LYS A 82 -2.49 11.44 -8.46
CA LYS A 82 -3.73 11.03 -7.79
C LYS A 82 -3.90 9.51 -7.74
N LEU A 83 -3.40 8.77 -8.72
CA LEU A 83 -3.48 7.32 -8.74
C LEU A 83 -2.56 6.73 -7.67
N SER A 84 -1.31 7.18 -7.61
CA SER A 84 -0.35 6.75 -6.58
C SER A 84 -0.80 7.10 -5.16
N GLN A 85 -1.43 8.27 -4.94
CA GLN A 85 -2.02 8.62 -3.64
C GLN A 85 -3.13 7.63 -3.23
N ARG A 86 -4.02 7.27 -4.16
CA ARG A 86 -5.09 6.28 -3.92
C ARG A 86 -4.51 4.88 -3.69
N ASN A 87 -3.51 4.50 -4.48
CA ASN A 87 -2.83 3.21 -4.34
C ASN A 87 -2.14 3.09 -2.98
N LEU A 88 -1.49 4.15 -2.49
CA LEU A 88 -0.90 4.18 -1.15
C LEU A 88 -1.95 4.02 -0.04
N MET A 89 -3.12 4.67 -0.14
CA MET A 89 -4.21 4.48 0.83
C MET A 89 -4.78 3.07 0.80
N ALA A 90 -5.07 2.53 -0.39
CA ALA A 90 -5.56 1.18 -0.56
C ALA A 90 -4.57 0.14 0.01
N TYR A 91 -3.27 0.32 -0.29
CA TYR A 91 -2.20 -0.50 0.26
C TYR A 91 -2.15 -0.42 1.79
N SER A 92 -2.21 0.78 2.36
CA SER A 92 -2.19 0.99 3.81
C SER A 92 -3.37 0.31 4.51
N MET A 93 -4.57 0.38 3.94
CA MET A 93 -5.77 -0.31 4.46
C MET A 93 -5.63 -1.84 4.38
N ASN A 94 -5.05 -2.37 3.29
CA ASN A 94 -4.74 -3.79 3.17
C ASN A 94 -3.75 -4.23 4.26
N MET A 95 -2.69 -3.46 4.51
CA MET A 95 -1.73 -3.77 5.57
C MET A 95 -2.37 -3.73 6.97
N MET A 96 -3.32 -2.82 7.22
CA MET A 96 -4.10 -2.84 8.47
C MET A 96 -4.96 -4.10 8.58
N ARG A 97 -5.61 -4.55 7.50
CA ARG A 97 -6.36 -5.82 7.48
C ARG A 97 -5.45 -7.02 7.77
N GLU A 98 -4.28 -7.10 7.13
CA GLU A 98 -3.34 -8.20 7.38
C GLU A 98 -2.78 -8.15 8.82
N THR A 99 -2.56 -6.94 9.36
CA THR A 99 -2.21 -6.75 10.77
C THR A 99 -3.32 -7.24 11.69
N LEU A 100 -4.59 -6.92 11.40
CA LEU A 100 -5.74 -7.40 12.17
C LEU A 100 -5.78 -8.93 12.21
N LEU A 101 -5.68 -9.58 11.05
CA LEU A 101 -5.68 -11.05 10.96
C LEU A 101 -4.56 -11.66 11.78
N PHE A 102 -3.36 -11.06 11.76
CA PHE A 102 -2.24 -11.52 12.56
C PHE A 102 -2.51 -11.33 14.06
N THR A 103 -2.94 -10.14 14.48
CA THR A 103 -3.23 -9.83 15.90
C THR A 103 -4.37 -10.64 16.50
N SER A 104 -5.33 -11.07 15.67
CA SER A 104 -6.49 -11.87 16.09
C SER A 104 -6.23 -13.39 16.09
N GLY A 105 -4.99 -13.83 15.80
CA GLY A 105 -4.63 -15.25 15.75
C GLY A 105 -5.06 -15.97 14.47
N ALA A 106 -5.64 -15.27 13.49
CA ALA A 106 -6.06 -15.80 12.19
C ALA A 106 -4.94 -15.70 11.13
N GLY A 107 -3.67 -15.84 11.56
CA GLY A 107 -2.49 -15.66 10.72
C GLY A 107 -2.38 -16.63 9.55
N THR A 108 -3.07 -17.77 9.60
CA THR A 108 -3.11 -18.77 8.52
C THR A 108 -3.78 -18.25 7.24
N ILE A 109 -4.63 -17.23 7.34
CA ILE A 109 -5.36 -16.59 6.23
C ILE A 109 -4.66 -15.29 5.79
N ASN A 110 -3.56 -14.92 6.47
CA ASN A 110 -2.80 -13.72 6.14
C ASN A 110 -2.10 -13.88 4.79
N ARG A 111 -2.21 -12.86 3.95
CA ARG A 111 -1.69 -12.86 2.57
C ARG A 111 -0.31 -12.23 2.43
N ALA A 112 0.18 -11.53 3.44
CA ALA A 112 1.50 -10.90 3.44
C ALA A 112 2.61 -11.94 3.34
N ARG A 113 3.66 -11.62 2.58
CA ARG A 113 4.84 -12.49 2.39
C ARG A 113 6.11 -11.65 2.47
N GLY A 114 7.26 -12.31 2.64
CA GLY A 114 8.56 -11.63 2.65
C GLY A 114 8.65 -10.49 3.66
N GLU A 115 9.01 -9.30 3.18
CA GLU A 115 9.21 -8.11 4.02
C GLU A 115 7.94 -7.60 4.68
N GLU A 116 6.78 -7.69 4.00
CA GLU A 116 5.48 -7.29 4.56
C GLU A 116 5.13 -8.13 5.79
N LEU A 117 5.32 -9.45 5.70
CA LEU A 117 5.03 -10.35 6.82
C LEU A 117 5.95 -10.04 8.00
N LYS A 118 7.24 -9.78 7.75
CA LYS A 118 8.19 -9.39 8.78
C LYS A 118 7.78 -8.07 9.44
N PHE A 119 7.39 -7.08 8.65
CA PHE A 119 6.87 -5.82 9.18
C PHE A 119 5.63 -6.05 10.05
N ILE A 120 4.63 -6.82 9.56
CA ILE A 120 3.40 -7.10 10.31
C ILE A 120 3.70 -7.79 11.63
N GLN A 121 4.63 -8.75 11.66
CA GLN A 121 5.03 -9.43 12.90
C GLN A 121 5.58 -8.46 13.96
N ASP A 122 6.40 -7.49 13.54
CA ASP A 122 6.92 -6.47 14.44
C ASP A 122 5.87 -5.42 14.82
N PHE A 123 5.09 -4.97 13.84
CA PHE A 123 4.05 -3.97 14.02
C PHE A 123 2.93 -4.47 14.93
N SER A 124 2.57 -5.76 14.83
CA SER A 124 1.57 -6.41 15.69
C SER A 124 1.96 -6.45 17.17
N LYS A 125 3.25 -6.26 17.53
CA LYS A 125 3.68 -6.18 18.94
C LYS A 125 3.20 -4.90 19.63
N VAL A 126 2.92 -3.84 18.87
CA VAL A 126 2.47 -2.54 19.39
C VAL A 126 1.01 -2.23 19.05
N MET A 127 0.39 -3.08 18.24
CA MET A 127 -1.00 -2.99 17.80
C MET A 127 -1.87 -3.99 18.55
N ASN A 128 -3.09 -3.56 18.89
CA ASN A 128 -4.18 -4.43 19.31
C ASN A 128 -5.37 -4.21 18.36
N VAL A 129 -6.42 -5.03 18.48
CA VAL A 129 -7.60 -4.97 17.60
C VAL A 129 -8.19 -3.55 17.54
N GLU A 130 -8.37 -2.89 18.70
CA GLU A 130 -8.92 -1.53 18.79
C GLU A 130 -8.06 -0.50 18.03
N LYS A 131 -6.73 -0.53 18.21
CA LYS A 131 -5.81 0.36 17.49
C LYS A 131 -5.85 0.12 15.98
N VAL A 132 -5.94 -1.13 15.55
CA VAL A 132 -6.02 -1.47 14.12
C VAL A 132 -7.33 -0.94 13.53
N GLU A 133 -8.46 -1.20 14.17
CA GLU A 133 -9.77 -0.72 13.75
C GLU A 133 -9.79 0.82 13.68
N ARG A 134 -9.29 1.50 14.71
CA ARG A 134 -9.21 2.96 14.72
C ARG A 134 -8.33 3.50 13.59
N SER A 135 -7.18 2.87 13.35
CA SER A 135 -6.26 3.27 12.27
C SER A 135 -6.89 3.05 10.89
N PHE A 136 -7.61 1.95 10.71
CA PHE A 136 -8.34 1.65 9.48
C PHE A 136 -9.41 2.70 9.19
N THR A 137 -10.22 3.08 10.19
CA THR A 137 -11.24 4.13 10.03
C THR A 137 -10.62 5.46 9.63
N LEU A 138 -9.50 5.85 10.27
CA LEU A 138 -8.77 7.08 9.91
C LEU A 138 -8.26 7.06 8.46
N LEU A 139 -7.70 5.94 8.01
CA LEU A 139 -7.24 5.76 6.62
C LEU A 139 -8.41 5.86 5.64
N ASN A 140 -9.54 5.22 5.96
CA ASN A 140 -10.73 5.25 5.11
C ASN A 140 -11.32 6.66 4.97
N ASP A 141 -11.43 7.40 6.08
CA ASP A 141 -11.89 8.80 6.07
C ASP A 141 -10.96 9.69 5.24
N ALA A 142 -9.64 9.53 5.41
CA ALA A 142 -8.65 10.27 4.62
C ALA A 142 -8.71 9.92 3.12
N SER A 143 -8.91 8.64 2.78
CA SER A 143 -9.10 8.20 1.40
C SER A 143 -10.32 8.89 0.76
N TYR A 144 -11.43 8.99 1.49
CA TYR A 144 -12.62 9.72 1.04
C TYR A 144 -12.33 11.20 0.78
N HIS A 145 -11.56 11.86 1.65
CA HIS A 145 -11.20 13.26 1.48
C HIS A 145 -10.24 13.49 0.29
N LEU A 146 -9.33 12.56 0.01
CA LEU A 146 -8.40 12.64 -1.14
C LEU A 146 -9.14 12.61 -2.48
N GLU A 147 -10.20 11.79 -2.57
CA GLU A 147 -11.04 11.66 -3.78
C GLU A 147 -11.85 12.92 -4.07
N ARG A 148 -12.17 13.72 -3.04
CA ARG A 148 -12.95 14.96 -3.17
C ARG A 148 -12.08 16.20 -3.43
N ASN A 149 -10.88 16.01 -3.97
CA ASN A 149 -9.92 17.08 -4.28
C ASN A 149 -9.47 17.91 -3.05
N GLY A 150 -9.47 17.33 -1.85
CA GLY A 150 -8.83 17.96 -0.71
C GLY A 150 -7.31 18.09 -0.91
N SER A 151 -6.68 19.05 -0.21
CA SER A 151 -5.22 19.20 -0.22
C SER A 151 -4.56 17.95 0.36
N ALA A 152 -3.89 17.17 -0.50
CA ALA A 152 -3.26 15.91 -0.09
C ALA A 152 -2.26 16.13 1.06
N LYS A 153 -1.47 17.21 1.01
CA LYS A 153 -0.56 17.58 2.10
C LYS A 153 -1.28 17.67 3.46
N MET A 154 -2.37 18.42 3.51
CA MET A 154 -3.12 18.62 4.76
C MET A 154 -3.77 17.32 5.24
N ILE A 155 -4.32 16.53 4.31
CA ILE A 155 -4.96 15.25 4.64
C ILE A 155 -3.92 14.26 5.19
N PHE A 156 -2.79 14.08 4.51
CA PHE A 156 -1.73 13.17 4.96
C PHE A 156 -1.12 13.61 6.29
N LEU A 157 -0.92 14.92 6.51
CA LEU A 157 -0.40 15.43 7.78
C LEU A 157 -1.39 15.19 8.92
N ASP A 158 -2.66 15.57 8.76
CA ASP A 158 -3.71 15.35 9.76
C ASP A 158 -3.86 13.85 10.11
N LEU A 159 -3.90 13.00 9.08
CA LEU A 159 -3.93 11.55 9.23
C LEU A 159 -2.71 11.03 10.00
N SER A 160 -1.52 11.52 9.67
CA SER A 160 -0.27 11.13 10.35
C SER A 160 -0.31 11.46 11.84
N LEU A 161 -0.80 12.65 12.20
CA LEU A 161 -0.92 13.06 13.60
C LEU A 161 -1.94 12.23 14.37
N LYS A 162 -3.08 11.92 13.74
CA LYS A 162 -4.11 11.05 14.32
C LYS A 162 -3.60 9.62 14.51
N LEU A 163 -2.91 9.06 13.51
CA LEU A 163 -2.25 7.76 13.61
C LEU A 163 -1.20 7.75 14.71
N ALA A 164 -0.31 8.74 14.78
CA ALA A 164 0.70 8.84 15.83
C ALA A 164 0.11 8.81 17.25
N LYS A 165 -1.04 9.47 17.45
CA LYS A 165 -1.81 9.41 18.70
C LYS A 165 -2.45 8.03 18.94
N THR A 166 -2.97 7.38 17.91
CA THR A 166 -3.57 6.03 18.05
C THR A 166 -2.53 4.95 18.37
N LEU A 167 -1.37 4.99 17.72
CA LEU A 167 -0.32 4.00 17.92
C LEU A 167 0.31 4.10 19.31
N ASN A 168 0.56 5.33 19.76
CA ASN A 168 1.13 5.68 21.06
C ASN A 168 0.24 6.70 21.78
N PRO A 169 -0.81 6.22 22.47
CA PRO A 169 -1.74 7.05 23.25
C PRO A 169 -1.05 7.95 24.27
#